data_AF-A0A7C5Y7P2-F1
#
_entry.id   AF-A0A7C5Y7P2-F1
#
_cell.length_a   1.000
_cell.length_b   1.000
_cell.length_c   1.000
_cell.angle_alpha   90.00
_cell.angle_beta   90.00
_cell.angle_gamma   90.00
#
_symmetry.space_group_name_H-M   'P 1'
#
loop_
_entity.id
_entity.type
_entity.pdbx_description
1 polymer ?
#
loop_
_entity_poly.entity_id
_entity_poly.type
_entity_poly.pdbx_seq_one_letter_code
_entity_poly.pdbx_strand_id
1 'polypeptide(L)' 'MLWKIITQGAIYSSATIDSTGNIIFASSDGYVYKLSETGRLIWKFKTGTETNSSPVLDETQ' A
#
# COMPACT_ATOMS: atom_id res chain seq x y z
N MET A 1 5.49 17.09 8.34
CA MET A 1 4.77 16.24 7.37
C MET A 1 5.62 16.19 6.11
N LEU A 2 6.12 15.01 5.72
CA LEU A 2 7.02 14.86 4.56
C LEU A 2 6.26 14.79 3.24
N TRP A 3 5.16 14.03 3.21
CA TRP A 3 4.26 13.91 2.07
C TRP A 3 2.87 13.47 2.53
N LYS A 4 1.90 13.50 1.61
CA LYS A 4 0.52 13.06 1.83
C LYS A 4 -0.02 12.37 0.59
N ILE A 5 -0.76 11.27 0.79
CA ILE A 5 -1.57 10.59 -0.25
C ILE A 5 -3.02 10.54 0.21
N ILE A 6 -3.94 10.48 -0.77
CA ILE A 6 -5.38 10.35 -0.54
C ILE A 6 -5.85 9.08 -1.25
N THR A 7 -6.42 8.15 -0.49
CA THR A 7 -7.15 6.98 -0.98
C THR A 7 -8.65 7.27 -1.00
N GLN A 8 -9.42 6.46 -1.73
CA GLN A 8 -10.87 6.61 -1.79
C GLN A 8 -11.59 5.86 -0.66
N GLY A 9 -10.84 5.08 0.12
CA GLY A 9 -11.31 4.32 1.26
C GLY A 9 -10.39 4.51 2.46
N ALA A 10 -10.84 4.00 3.60
CA ALA A 10 -10.02 3.98 4.80
C ALA A 10 -8.81 3.06 4.60
N ILE A 11 -7.74 3.33 5.34
CA ILE A 11 -6.57 2.46 5.40
C ILE A 11 -6.65 1.77 6.76
N TYR A 12 -7.17 0.54 6.77
CA TYR A 12 -7.23 -0.28 7.98
C TYR A 12 -6.04 -1.24 8.09
N SER A 13 -5.28 -1.42 7.02
CA SER A 13 -4.12 -2.31 7.01
C SER A 13 -2.88 -1.65 7.60
N SER A 14 -2.05 -2.44 8.26
CA SER A 14 -0.64 -2.08 8.48
C SER A 14 0.07 -1.91 7.13
N ALA A 15 1.00 -0.97 7.04
CA ALA A 15 1.90 -0.85 5.90
C ALA A 15 3.12 -1.77 6.09
N THR A 16 3.70 -2.25 4.99
CA THR A 16 5.00 -2.94 4.97
C THR A 16 5.99 -2.16 4.12
N ILE A 17 7.28 -2.37 4.36
CA ILE A 17 8.38 -1.71 3.64
C ILE A 17 9.20 -2.79 2.93
N ASP A 18 9.49 -2.61 1.64
CA ASP A 18 10.35 -3.53 0.89
C ASP A 18 11.84 -3.23 1.09
N SER A 19 12.72 -4.11 0.60
CA SER A 19 14.18 -3.97 0.72
C SER A 19 14.78 -2.72 0.06
N THR A 20 13.98 -2.00 -0.74
CA THR A 20 14.36 -0.74 -1.40
C THR A 20 13.70 0.49 -0.77
N GLY A 21 13.02 0.31 0.36
CA GLY A 21 12.37 1.38 1.12
C GLY A 21 10.98 1.77 0.62
N ASN A 22 10.42 1.08 -0.38
CA ASN A 22 9.09 1.40 -0.85
C ASN A 22 8.04 0.92 0.15
N ILE A 23 6.99 1.72 0.31
CA ILE A 23 5.91 1.49 1.26
C ILE A 23 4.75 0.84 0.53
N ILE A 24 4.25 -0.28 1.05
CA ILE A 24 3.12 -1.02 0.50
C ILE A 24 2.00 -1.12 1.54
N PHE A 25 0.77 -0.78 1.16
CA PHE A 25 -0.41 -0.85 2.04
C PHE A 25 -1.68 -1.12 1.24
N ALA A 26 -2.71 -1.64 1.92
CA ALA A 26 -4.03 -1.85 1.33
C ALA A 26 -5.03 -0.77 1.82
N SER A 27 -6.01 -0.45 0.99
CA SER A 27 -7.12 0.40 1.37
C SER A 27 -8.44 -0.33 1.16
N SER A 28 -9.46 0.07 1.93
CA SER A 28 -10.83 -0.42 1.77
C SER A 28 -11.45 -0.01 0.43
N ASP A 29 -10.81 0.85 -0.36
CA ASP A 29 -11.22 1.12 -1.75
C ASP A 29 -10.95 -0.04 -2.73
N GLY A 30 -10.44 -1.16 -2.23
CA GLY A 30 -10.17 -2.36 -3.04
C GLY A 30 -8.88 -2.25 -3.84
N TYR A 31 -7.91 -1.48 -3.34
CA TYR A 31 -6.58 -1.38 -3.93
C TYR A 31 -5.46 -1.65 -2.93
N VAL A 32 -4.39 -2.27 -3.43
CA VAL A 32 -3.07 -2.25 -2.80
C VAL A 32 -2.23 -1.18 -3.50
N TYR A 33 -1.55 -0.36 -2.71
CA TYR A 33 -0.71 0.74 -3.18
C TYR A 33 0.75 0.42 -2.87
N LYS A 34 1.65 0.75 -3.81
CA LYS A 34 3.09 0.83 -3.57
C LYS A 34 3.56 2.26 -3.82
N LEU A 35 4.17 2.86 -2.82
CA LEU A 35 4.75 4.20 -2.87
C LEU A 35 6.27 4.12 -2.73
N SER A 36 6.98 5.06 -3.34
CA SER A 36 8.37 5.31 -2.99
C SER A 36 8.49 5.88 -1.57
N GLU A 37 9.71 5.89 -1.02
CA GLU A 37 10.05 6.58 0.24
C GLU A 37 9.60 8.06 0.25
N THR A 38 9.60 8.68 -0.93
CA THR A 38 9.17 10.08 -1.13
C THR A 38 7.65 10.26 -1.30
N GLY A 39 6.86 9.19 -1.18
CA GLY A 39 5.40 9.23 -1.28
C GLY A 39 4.87 9.22 -2.72
N ARG A 40 5.73 8.98 -3.73
CA ARG A 40 5.29 8.89 -5.13
C ARG A 40 4.62 7.54 -5.36
N LEU A 41 3.41 7.55 -5.94
CA LEU A 41 2.76 6.32 -6.38
C LEU A 41 3.60 5.61 -7.44
N ILE A 42 4.10 4.42 -7.11
CA ILE A 42 4.82 3.54 -8.05
C ILE A 42 3.79 2.71 -8.81
N TRP A 43 2.89 2.04 -8.10
CA TRP A 43 1.76 1.34 -8.70
C TRP A 43 0.60 1.21 -7.71
N LYS A 44 -0.59 0.90 -8.25
CA LYS A 44 -1.72 0.38 -7.47
C LYS A 44 -2.34 -0.83 -8.17
N PHE A 45 -2.74 -1.81 -7.39
CA PHE A 45 -3.30 -3.08 -7.86
C PHE A 45 -4.74 -3.23 -7.33
N LYS A 46 -5.70 -3.51 -8.22
CA LYS A 46 -7.11 -3.69 -7.84
C LYS A 46 -7.30 -5.11 -7.32
N THR A 47 -7.74 -5.25 -6.07
CA THR A 47 -7.94 -6.55 -5.39
C THR A 47 -9.31 -7.18 -5.70
N GLY A 48 -10.22 -6.43 -6.32
CA GLY A 48 -11.50 -6.94 -6.83
C GLY A 48 -12.67 -6.88 -5.84
N THR A 49 -12.40 -6.72 -4.55
CA THR A 49 -13.37 -6.54 -3.46
C THR A 49 -12.79 -5.62 -2.37
N GLU A 50 -13.61 -5.09 -1.45
CA GLU A 50 -13.09 -4.38 -0.28
C GLU A 50 -12.13 -5.29 0.51
N THR A 51 -10.89 -4.86 0.69
CA THR A 51 -9.87 -5.61 1.42
C THR A 51 -9.72 -5.07 2.83
N ASN A 52 -10.13 -5.86 3.82
CA ASN A 52 -9.94 -5.58 5.26
C ASN A 52 -8.69 -6.25 5.86
N SER A 53 -7.83 -6.83 5.03
CA SER A 53 -6.66 -7.61 5.45
C SER A 53 -5.37 -6.81 5.32
N SER A 54 -4.40 -7.06 6.22
CA SER A 54 -3.05 -6.50 6.11
C SER A 54 -2.25 -7.22 5.02
N PRO A 55 -1.49 -6.50 4.16
CA PRO A 55 -0.62 -7.14 3.18
C PRO A 55 0.56 -7.83 3.88
N VAL A 56 0.97 -8.97 3.33
CA VAL A 56 2.22 -9.66 3.70
C VAL A 56 3.14 -9.63 2.48
N LEU A 57 4.38 -9.20 2.69
CA LEU A 57 5.44 -9.34 1.69
C LEU A 57 6.04 -10.73 1.85
N ASP A 58 5.99 -11.57 0.82
CA ASP A 58 6.74 -12.82 0.80
C ASP A 58 8.13 -12.54 0.21
N GLU A 59 9.16 -12.51 1.05
CA GLU A 59 10.57 -12.30 0.65
C GLU A 59 11.22 -13.64 0.28
N THR A 60 10.66 -14.37 -0.67
CA THR A 60 11.35 -15.53 -1.27
C THR A 60 11.88 -15.14 -2.65
N GLN A 61 13.19 -14.84 -2.66
CA GLN A 61 14.18 -14.81 -3.76
C GLN A 61 13.67 -14.54 -5.18
#